data_AF-A0A1Y1JN96-F1
#
_entry.id   AF-A0A1Y1JN96-F1
#
_cell.length_a   1.000
_cell.length_b   1.000
_cell.length_c   1.000
_cell.angle_alpha   90.00
_cell.angle_beta   90.00
_cell.angle_gamma   90.00
#
_symmetry.space_group_name_H-M   'P 1'
#
loop_
_entity.id
_entity.type
_entity.pdbx_description
1 polymer ?
#
loop_
_entity_poly.entity_id
_entity_poly.type
_entity_poly.pdbx_seq_one_letter_code
_entity_poly.pdbx_strand_id
1 'polypeptide(L)'
;MYYSIVSYKYDEHLKKLPSKIKYASFDNASDNCKSSTIQTSLMRLKQKNLWIESVYEKIVKALCHVYKIESEERLQTDDCDYLYFWLYDLLYKNITETHLIYTVISTINHILQNNNGKPICDFDKYNNYNIMKENFTDMKTLFDYSKDYDHIQNDLDKHESFCNMDYRNLLLKYAKVYKTIRRNCIPNIKHYSYCSLFITFFRRNNYFLISELSCTPWENKSNITENGKGTHKNIELYEHMVFDEQNLEYKISNIHSASSSSMVAAPIIIGIIVFSIILLKFTPVRYLLKKKLLGNSKRTRNIIMGKNIIEDYSIHEDIESSKRFNVTNSNI
;
A
#
# COMPACT_ATOMS: atom_id res chain seq x y z
N MET A 1 4.18 32.93 33.11
CA MET A 1 3.53 31.77 33.75
C MET A 1 2.33 31.26 32.95
N TYR A 2 1.28 32.08 32.71
CA TYR A 2 0.09 31.65 31.95
C TYR A 2 0.39 31.04 30.56
N TYR A 3 1.20 31.72 29.72
CA TYR A 3 1.64 31.21 28.42
C TYR A 3 2.35 29.85 28.51
N SER A 4 3.18 29.64 29.53
CA SER A 4 3.91 28.38 29.76
C SER A 4 2.95 27.22 30.05
N ILE A 5 1.87 27.48 30.80
CA ILE A 5 0.83 26.50 31.13
C ILE A 5 -0.02 26.17 29.89
N VAL A 6 -0.37 27.18 29.09
CA VAL A 6 -1.12 26.97 27.83
C VAL A 6 -0.29 26.20 26.81
N SER A 7 1.00 26.54 26.62
CA SER A 7 1.89 25.84 25.69
C SER A 7 2.07 24.37 26.09
N TYR A 8 2.38 24.10 27.36
CA TYR A 8 2.53 22.76 27.92
C TYR A 8 1.30 21.87 27.68
N LYS A 9 0.09 22.46 27.77
CA LYS A 9 -1.16 21.74 27.51
C LYS A 9 -1.27 21.25 26.05
N TYR A 10 -0.83 22.02 25.06
CA TYR A 10 -0.92 21.61 23.65
C TYR A 10 0.12 20.59 23.21
N ASP A 11 1.30 20.56 23.84
CA ASP A 11 2.26 19.46 23.64
C ASP A 11 1.68 18.12 24.13
N GLU A 12 0.73 18.17 25.08
CA GLU A 12 -0.07 17.04 25.50
C GLU A 12 -1.17 16.68 24.47
N HIS A 13 -1.84 17.67 23.87
CA HIS A 13 -2.84 17.45 22.80
C HIS A 13 -2.21 16.81 21.55
N LEU A 14 -1.04 17.28 21.10
CA LEU A 14 -0.31 16.65 19.99
C LEU A 14 -0.02 15.16 20.25
N LYS A 15 0.30 14.78 21.49
CA LYS A 15 0.57 13.38 21.87
C LYS A 15 -0.70 12.53 21.96
N LYS A 16 -1.89 13.15 22.03
CA LYS A 16 -3.21 12.48 22.08
C LYS A 16 -3.80 12.18 20.70
N LEU A 17 -3.21 12.69 19.63
CA LEU A 17 -3.60 12.35 18.26
C LEU A 17 -3.49 10.82 18.02
N PRO A 18 -4.52 10.17 17.45
CA PRO A 18 -4.55 8.72 17.21
C PRO A 18 -3.27 8.14 16.59
N SER A 19 -2.71 8.80 15.57
CA SER A 19 -1.47 8.38 14.92
C SER A 19 -0.27 8.43 15.87
N LYS A 20 -0.17 9.47 16.70
CA LYS A 20 0.91 9.64 17.67
C LYS A 20 0.83 8.62 18.79
N ILE A 21 -0.38 8.33 19.30
CA ILE A 21 -0.61 7.27 20.29
C ILE A 21 -0.18 5.91 19.72
N LYS A 22 -0.61 5.57 18.50
CA LYS A 22 -0.31 4.27 17.89
C LYS A 22 1.17 4.11 17.57
N TYR A 23 1.83 5.11 17.00
CA TYR A 23 3.29 5.05 16.79
C TYR A 23 4.07 4.99 18.10
N ALA A 24 3.65 5.74 19.13
CA ALA A 24 4.24 5.64 20.46
C ALA A 24 4.07 4.24 21.09
N SER A 25 2.98 3.52 20.81
CA SER A 25 2.81 2.14 21.29
C SER A 25 3.83 1.15 20.68
N PHE A 26 4.22 1.35 19.41
CA PHE A 26 5.26 0.55 18.77
C PHE A 26 6.67 1.00 19.20
N ASP A 27 6.89 2.31 19.33
CA ASP A 27 8.18 2.88 19.76
C ASP A 27 8.56 2.47 21.19
N ASN A 28 7.57 2.37 22.08
CA ASN A 28 7.74 2.00 23.49
C ASN A 28 7.37 0.54 23.79
N ALA A 29 7.17 -0.29 22.77
CA ALA A 29 6.84 -1.70 22.95
C ALA A 29 7.94 -2.42 23.75
N SER A 30 7.53 -3.16 24.78
CA SER A 30 8.42 -3.97 25.63
C SER A 30 8.04 -5.46 25.63
N ASP A 31 7.01 -5.82 24.87
CA ASP A 31 6.48 -7.17 24.79
C ASP A 31 7.46 -8.12 24.08
N ASN A 32 7.72 -9.27 24.71
CA ASN A 32 8.49 -10.36 24.10
C ASN A 32 7.52 -11.41 23.51
N CYS A 33 7.78 -11.86 22.30
CA CYS A 33 6.99 -12.90 21.64
C CYS A 33 7.12 -14.21 22.43
N LYS A 34 6.01 -14.73 22.97
CA LYS A 34 6.00 -16.03 23.68
C LYS A 34 6.14 -17.25 22.76
N SER A 35 5.80 -17.10 21.46
CA SER A 35 5.87 -18.18 20.48
C SER A 35 7.29 -18.39 19.94
N SER A 36 7.81 -19.62 20.09
CA SER A 36 9.10 -20.04 19.52
C SER A 36 9.13 -19.96 17.99
N THR A 37 8.01 -20.20 17.30
CA THR A 37 7.91 -20.05 15.84
C THR A 37 8.14 -18.60 15.41
N ILE A 38 7.51 -17.65 16.09
CA ILE A 38 7.67 -16.22 15.78
C ILE A 38 9.11 -15.78 16.07
N GLN A 39 9.65 -16.14 17.24
CA GLN A 39 11.05 -15.87 17.58
C GLN A 39 12.03 -16.41 16.53
N THR A 40 11.82 -17.65 16.06
CA THR A 40 12.67 -18.30 15.04
C THR A 40 12.63 -17.54 13.71
N SER A 41 11.44 -17.11 13.27
CA SER A 41 11.29 -16.33 12.04
C SER A 41 11.90 -14.93 12.14
N LEU A 42 11.81 -14.29 13.31
CA LEU A 42 12.46 -13.01 13.58
C LEU A 42 14.00 -13.14 13.63
N MET A 43 14.54 -14.20 14.24
CA MET A 43 15.99 -14.47 14.19
C MET A 43 16.49 -14.64 12.76
N ARG A 44 15.72 -15.32 11.89
CA ARG A 44 16.04 -15.44 10.46
C ARG A 44 15.96 -14.11 9.71
N LEU A 45 15.03 -13.22 10.08
CA LEU A 45 14.96 -11.87 9.53
C LEU A 45 16.27 -11.12 9.81
N LYS A 46 16.79 -11.19 11.05
CA LYS A 46 18.07 -10.59 11.45
C LYS A 46 19.23 -11.11 10.61
N GLN A 47 19.40 -12.44 10.58
CA GLN A 47 20.52 -13.11 9.89
C GLN A 47 20.60 -12.77 8.40
N LYS A 48 19.45 -12.60 7.73
CA LYS A 48 19.38 -12.24 6.31
C LYS A 48 19.57 -10.74 6.03
N ASN A 49 19.44 -9.88 7.03
CA ASN A 49 19.38 -8.42 6.86
C ASN A 49 20.25 -7.73 7.91
N LEU A 50 21.58 -7.93 7.85
CA LEU A 50 22.52 -7.32 8.82
C LEU A 50 22.42 -5.79 8.89
N TRP A 51 21.90 -5.12 7.85
CA TRP A 51 21.67 -3.68 7.83
C TRP A 51 20.56 -3.21 8.78
N ILE A 52 19.64 -4.07 9.23
CA ILE A 52 18.63 -3.71 10.25
C ILE A 52 19.13 -3.85 11.69
N GLU A 53 20.41 -4.18 11.94
CA GLU A 53 20.93 -4.46 13.29
C GLU A 53 20.52 -3.42 14.34
N SER A 54 20.65 -2.12 14.01
CA SER A 54 20.34 -0.99 14.90
C SER A 54 18.84 -0.84 15.24
N VAL A 55 17.95 -1.38 14.41
CA VAL A 55 16.48 -1.26 14.57
C VAL A 55 15.80 -2.61 14.80
N TYR A 56 16.52 -3.71 14.70
CA TYR A 56 15.98 -5.07 14.79
C TYR A 56 15.21 -5.30 16.08
N GLU A 57 15.76 -4.93 17.23
CA GLU A 57 15.10 -5.12 18.53
C GLU A 57 13.78 -4.34 18.62
N LYS A 58 13.73 -3.14 18.03
CA LYS A 58 12.54 -2.29 17.96
C LYS A 58 11.46 -2.91 17.07
N ILE A 59 11.85 -3.45 15.92
CA ILE A 59 10.96 -4.20 15.01
C ILE A 59 10.39 -5.44 15.73
N VAL A 60 11.24 -6.23 16.40
CA VAL A 60 10.81 -7.41 17.16
C VAL A 60 9.77 -7.02 18.21
N LYS A 61 10.07 -6.04 19.07
CA LYS A 61 9.16 -5.59 20.13
C LYS A 61 7.82 -5.10 19.60
N ALA A 62 7.81 -4.29 18.54
CA ALA A 62 6.58 -3.81 17.91
C ALA A 62 5.74 -4.95 17.31
N LEU A 63 6.37 -5.94 16.65
CA LEU A 63 5.66 -7.11 16.13
C LEU A 63 5.09 -7.95 17.28
N CYS A 64 5.88 -8.22 18.32
CA CYS A 64 5.43 -8.98 19.50
C CYS A 64 4.28 -8.28 20.25
N HIS A 65 4.26 -6.95 20.28
CA HIS A 65 3.13 -6.16 20.77
C HIS A 65 1.86 -6.40 19.94
N VAL A 66 1.97 -6.40 18.60
CA VAL A 66 0.84 -6.66 17.69
C VAL A 66 0.30 -8.09 17.84
N TYR A 67 1.18 -9.09 17.99
CA TYR A 67 0.76 -10.46 18.33
C TYR A 67 0.01 -10.55 19.67
N LYS A 68 0.44 -9.79 20.67
CA LYS A 68 -0.19 -9.78 21.99
C LYS A 68 -1.58 -9.16 21.95
N ILE A 69 -1.74 -7.96 21.38
CA ILE A 69 -3.05 -7.29 21.31
C ILE A 69 -4.05 -8.09 20.46
N GLU A 70 -3.58 -8.85 19.46
CA GLU A 70 -4.41 -9.81 18.73
C GLU A 70 -4.79 -11.03 19.59
N SER A 71 -3.86 -11.61 20.35
CA SER A 71 -4.18 -12.73 21.27
C SER A 71 -5.13 -12.34 22.40
N GLU A 72 -5.31 -11.04 22.64
CA GLU A 72 -6.25 -10.45 23.60
C GLU A 72 -7.55 -9.96 22.92
N GLU A 73 -7.73 -10.21 21.61
CA GLU A 73 -8.87 -9.77 20.77
C GLU A 73 -9.08 -8.24 20.73
N ARG A 74 -7.99 -7.46 20.93
CA ARG A 74 -8.01 -6.00 20.96
C ARG A 74 -7.51 -5.34 19.66
N LEU A 75 -6.95 -6.11 18.73
CA LEU A 75 -6.43 -5.62 17.45
C LEU A 75 -7.55 -4.95 16.63
N GLN A 76 -7.33 -3.71 16.21
CA GLN A 76 -8.24 -2.98 15.32
C GLN A 76 -7.77 -3.10 13.86
N THR A 77 -8.70 -3.01 12.90
CA THR A 77 -8.39 -3.08 11.46
C THR A 77 -7.29 -2.10 11.02
N ASP A 78 -7.27 -0.92 11.63
CA ASP A 78 -6.30 0.14 11.34
C ASP A 78 -4.91 -0.11 11.98
N ASP A 79 -4.78 -1.00 12.95
CA ASP A 79 -3.51 -1.25 13.66
C ASP A 79 -2.44 -1.83 12.73
N CYS A 80 -2.86 -2.66 11.78
CA CYS A 80 -2.00 -3.15 10.71
C CYS A 80 -1.53 -2.03 9.77
N ASP A 81 -2.33 -0.97 9.60
CA ASP A 81 -1.99 0.15 8.71
C ASP A 81 -1.02 1.11 9.41
N TYR A 82 -1.23 1.37 10.70
CA TYR A 82 -0.22 2.02 11.54
C TYR A 82 1.09 1.21 11.55
N LEU A 83 1.03 -0.12 11.73
CA LEU A 83 2.24 -0.96 11.73
C LEU A 83 2.97 -0.88 10.39
N TYR A 84 2.25 -0.96 9.26
CA TYR A 84 2.82 -0.81 7.91
C TYR A 84 3.56 0.53 7.77
N PHE A 85 2.90 1.65 8.03
CA PHE A 85 3.49 2.97 7.89
C PHE A 85 4.60 3.27 8.90
N TRP A 86 4.56 2.67 10.09
CA TRP A 86 5.64 2.77 11.08
C TRP A 86 6.87 1.97 10.68
N LEU A 87 6.70 0.73 10.20
CA LEU A 87 7.80 -0.13 9.76
C LEU A 87 8.58 0.50 8.60
N TYR A 88 7.89 0.97 7.54
CA TYR A 88 8.57 1.61 6.42
C TYR A 88 9.26 2.91 6.83
N ASP A 89 8.64 3.76 7.67
CA ASP A 89 9.28 4.99 8.17
C ASP A 89 10.54 4.71 9.00
N LEU A 90 10.51 3.67 9.83
CA LEU A 90 11.67 3.20 10.60
C LEU A 90 12.79 2.69 9.67
N LEU A 91 12.46 1.87 8.67
CA LEU A 91 13.43 1.28 7.75
C LEU A 91 14.03 2.33 6.78
N TYR A 92 13.23 3.24 6.23
CA TYR A 92 13.72 4.29 5.33
C TYR A 92 14.71 5.26 5.99
N LYS A 93 14.64 5.44 7.31
CA LYS A 93 15.58 6.23 8.10
C LYS A 93 16.92 5.55 8.34
N ASN A 94 17.00 4.23 8.16
CA ASN A 94 18.15 3.41 8.54
C ASN A 94 18.79 2.68 7.35
N ILE A 95 18.46 3.06 6.10
CA ILE A 95 18.99 2.39 4.91
C ILE A 95 19.50 3.33 3.80
N THR A 96 20.53 2.86 3.11
CA THR A 96 21.06 3.38 1.85
C THR A 96 20.30 2.78 0.64
N GLU A 97 20.23 1.46 0.54
CA GLU A 97 19.69 0.71 -0.62
C GLU A 97 18.20 0.35 -0.49
N THR A 98 17.34 1.26 -0.94
CA THR A 98 15.87 1.20 -0.76
C THR A 98 15.19 -0.12 -1.14
N HIS A 99 15.72 -0.86 -2.11
CA HIS A 99 15.13 -2.11 -2.58
C HIS A 99 15.14 -3.23 -1.52
N LEU A 100 16.09 -3.22 -0.58
CA LEU A 100 16.19 -4.22 0.50
C LEU A 100 15.04 -4.10 1.53
N ILE A 101 14.39 -2.93 1.62
CA ILE A 101 13.19 -2.74 2.47
C ILE A 101 12.08 -3.69 2.04
N TYR A 102 11.88 -3.88 0.73
CA TYR A 102 10.83 -4.77 0.22
C TYR A 102 11.04 -6.20 0.72
N THR A 103 12.28 -6.70 0.73
CA THR A 103 12.62 -8.03 1.27
C THR A 103 12.30 -8.16 2.76
N VAL A 104 12.61 -7.14 3.56
CA VAL A 104 12.30 -7.11 5.00
C VAL A 104 10.78 -7.06 5.23
N ILE A 105 10.06 -6.17 4.56
CA ILE A 105 8.62 -6.02 4.71
C ILE A 105 7.88 -7.27 4.22
N SER A 106 8.26 -7.85 3.08
CA SER A 106 7.68 -9.09 2.56
C SER A 106 7.87 -10.25 3.54
N THR A 107 9.05 -10.34 4.17
CA THR A 107 9.32 -11.32 5.23
C THR A 107 8.45 -11.07 6.46
N ILE A 108 8.26 -9.81 6.88
CA ILE A 108 7.39 -9.45 8.02
C ILE A 108 5.92 -9.74 7.71
N ASN A 109 5.43 -9.41 6.52
CA ASN A 109 4.07 -9.73 6.07
C ASN A 109 3.83 -11.25 6.09
N HIS A 110 4.76 -12.04 5.57
CA HIS A 110 4.70 -13.50 5.64
C HIS A 110 4.65 -14.02 7.09
N ILE A 111 5.38 -13.41 8.03
CA ILE A 111 5.32 -13.74 9.46
C ILE A 111 3.92 -13.42 10.03
N LEU A 112 3.39 -12.23 9.76
CA LEU A 112 2.08 -11.77 10.26
C LEU A 112 0.89 -12.56 9.69
N GLN A 113 0.98 -13.05 8.45
CA GLN A 113 -0.03 -13.91 7.85
C GLN A 113 0.03 -15.36 8.36
N ASN A 114 1.23 -15.89 8.67
CA ASN A 114 1.43 -17.29 9.07
C ASN A 114 1.43 -17.51 10.60
N ASN A 115 0.45 -16.92 11.29
CA ASN A 115 0.24 -17.13 12.72
C ASN A 115 -0.73 -18.30 12.99
N ASN A 116 -0.22 -19.53 12.97
CA ASN A 116 -0.98 -20.76 13.29
C ASN A 116 -2.34 -20.89 12.56
N GLY A 117 -2.45 -20.36 11.34
CA GLY A 117 -3.67 -20.38 10.52
C GLY A 117 -4.62 -19.17 10.67
N LYS A 118 -4.35 -18.22 11.57
CA LYS A 118 -5.12 -16.95 11.68
C LYS A 118 -4.24 -15.77 11.25
N PRO A 119 -4.41 -15.19 10.04
CA PRO A 119 -3.62 -14.04 9.62
C PRO A 119 -3.92 -12.82 10.49
N ILE A 120 -2.89 -12.13 10.95
CA ILE A 120 -3.01 -10.95 11.83
C ILE A 120 -3.10 -9.67 11.00
N CYS A 121 -2.16 -9.49 10.08
CA CYS A 121 -2.09 -8.35 9.19
C CYS A 121 -1.82 -8.82 7.76
N ASP A 122 -2.46 -8.15 6.81
CA ASP A 122 -2.20 -8.27 5.38
C ASP A 122 -1.64 -6.94 4.87
N PHE A 123 -0.37 -6.94 4.45
CA PHE A 123 0.28 -5.81 3.80
C PHE A 123 0.18 -5.88 2.27
N ASP A 124 -0.22 -7.02 1.67
CA ASP A 124 -0.29 -7.16 0.22
C ASP A 124 -1.39 -6.29 -0.39
N LYS A 125 -2.40 -5.90 0.41
CA LYS A 125 -3.35 -4.84 0.05
C LYS A 125 -2.68 -3.53 -0.41
N TYR A 126 -1.44 -3.26 0.00
CA TYR A 126 -0.68 -2.08 -0.43
C TYR A 126 0.09 -2.24 -1.74
N ASN A 127 0.35 -3.47 -2.21
CA ASN A 127 1.17 -3.76 -3.39
C ASN A 127 0.62 -3.06 -4.65
N ASN A 128 -0.70 -2.99 -4.78
CA ASN A 128 -1.39 -2.37 -5.92
C ASN A 128 -1.23 -0.84 -6.02
N TYR A 129 -0.71 -0.17 -4.97
CA TYR A 129 -0.59 1.28 -4.94
C TYR A 129 0.78 1.80 -5.36
N ASN A 130 1.80 0.93 -5.51
CA ASN A 130 3.18 1.30 -5.83
C ASN A 130 3.69 2.49 -4.99
N ILE A 131 3.65 2.32 -3.66
CA ILE A 131 4.22 3.31 -2.74
C ILE A 131 5.74 3.19 -2.81
N MET A 132 6.39 4.22 -3.34
CA MET A 132 7.84 4.32 -3.49
C MET A 132 8.39 5.29 -2.43
N LYS A 133 9.71 5.33 -2.22
CA LYS A 133 10.33 6.17 -1.16
C LYS A 133 9.94 7.65 -1.31
N GLU A 134 9.80 8.11 -2.55
CA GLU A 134 9.56 9.50 -2.93
C GLU A 134 8.15 9.95 -2.56
N ASN A 135 7.15 9.07 -2.65
CA ASN A 135 5.76 9.38 -2.28
C ASN A 135 5.35 8.81 -0.91
N PHE A 136 6.15 7.91 -0.31
CA PHE A 136 5.86 7.26 0.97
C PHE A 136 5.60 8.27 2.10
N THR A 137 6.46 9.29 2.25
CA THR A 137 6.32 10.31 3.29
C THR A 137 4.99 11.06 3.20
N ASP A 138 4.53 11.33 1.97
CA ASP A 138 3.27 11.99 1.73
C ASP A 138 2.08 11.04 1.91
N MET A 139 2.16 9.78 1.44
CA MET A 139 1.14 8.75 1.71
C MET A 139 0.95 8.52 3.21
N LYS A 140 2.05 8.41 3.96
CA LYS A 140 2.03 8.32 5.41
C LYS A 140 1.40 9.57 6.04
N THR A 141 1.76 10.76 5.55
CA THR A 141 1.20 12.02 6.07
C THR A 141 -0.30 12.12 5.82
N LEU A 142 -0.81 11.60 4.68
CA LEU A 142 -2.25 11.48 4.42
C LEU A 142 -2.93 10.44 5.31
N PHE A 143 -2.29 9.28 5.51
CA PHE A 143 -2.81 8.25 6.39
C PHE A 143 -2.94 8.78 7.83
N ASP A 144 -1.84 9.31 8.39
CA ASP A 144 -1.80 9.95 9.71
C ASP A 144 -2.96 10.96 9.85
N TYR A 145 -3.14 11.83 8.85
CA TYR A 145 -4.21 12.82 8.83
C TYR A 145 -5.62 12.20 8.77
N SER A 146 -5.85 11.20 7.92
CA SER A 146 -7.14 10.52 7.81
C SER A 146 -7.61 9.88 9.12
N LYS A 147 -6.67 9.57 10.02
CA LYS A 147 -6.93 9.02 11.35
C LYS A 147 -6.99 10.09 12.44
N ASP A 148 -6.22 11.15 12.31
CA ASP A 148 -6.17 12.25 13.28
C ASP A 148 -7.32 13.25 13.11
N TYR A 149 -7.98 13.30 11.94
CA TYR A 149 -8.97 14.33 11.57
C TYR A 149 -10.06 14.57 12.63
N ASP A 150 -10.76 13.52 13.06
CA ASP A 150 -11.86 13.64 14.04
C ASP A 150 -11.35 14.17 15.39
N HIS A 151 -10.13 13.78 15.80
CA HIS A 151 -9.50 14.28 17.03
C HIS A 151 -9.13 15.75 16.90
N ILE A 152 -8.56 16.13 15.74
CA ILE A 152 -8.18 17.51 15.43
C ILE A 152 -9.41 18.43 15.45
N GLN A 153 -10.50 18.02 14.81
CA GLN A 153 -11.74 18.81 14.80
C GLN A 153 -12.26 19.02 16.24
N ASN A 154 -12.33 17.94 17.03
CA ASN A 154 -12.73 18.01 18.43
C ASN A 154 -11.80 18.85 19.31
N ASP A 155 -10.50 18.88 19.06
CA ASP A 155 -9.53 19.74 19.76
C ASP A 155 -9.75 21.22 19.40
N LEU A 156 -9.90 21.54 18.12
CA LEU A 156 -10.11 22.91 17.65
C LEU A 156 -11.42 23.49 18.17
N ASP A 157 -12.52 22.72 18.11
CA ASP A 157 -13.83 23.13 18.61
C ASP A 157 -13.80 23.43 20.12
N LYS A 158 -13.12 22.59 20.91
CA LYS A 158 -12.96 22.78 22.37
C LYS A 158 -12.13 24.01 22.76
N HIS A 159 -11.37 24.57 21.82
CA HIS A 159 -10.38 25.61 22.09
C HIS A 159 -10.56 26.86 21.23
N GLU A 160 -11.77 27.08 20.68
CA GLU A 160 -12.11 28.27 19.88
C GLU A 160 -11.15 28.46 18.68
N SER A 161 -10.67 27.36 18.09
CA SER A 161 -9.65 27.32 17.03
C SER A 161 -8.31 28.00 17.38
N PHE A 162 -7.97 28.13 18.66
CA PHE A 162 -6.61 28.50 19.09
C PHE A 162 -5.70 27.27 19.22
N CYS A 163 -4.39 27.47 19.08
CA CYS A 163 -3.40 26.39 19.13
C CYS A 163 -1.99 26.90 19.51
N ASN A 164 -1.05 25.97 19.76
CA ASN A 164 0.38 26.28 19.77
C ASN A 164 1.00 26.18 18.36
N MET A 165 2.25 26.62 18.21
CA MET A 165 2.93 26.65 16.91
C MET A 165 3.17 25.25 16.31
N ASP A 166 3.46 24.24 17.13
CA ASP A 166 3.70 22.87 16.63
C ASP A 166 2.43 22.20 16.11
N TYR A 167 1.30 22.42 16.78
CA TYR A 167 -0.01 21.99 16.30
C TYR A 167 -0.36 22.68 14.97
N ARG A 168 -0.14 23.99 14.87
CA ARG A 168 -0.31 24.74 13.61
C ARG A 168 0.60 24.21 12.49
N ASN A 169 1.87 23.92 12.80
CA ASN A 169 2.82 23.36 11.83
C ASN A 169 2.36 21.98 11.33
N LEU A 170 1.77 21.15 12.20
CA LEU A 170 1.18 19.88 11.81
C LEU A 170 -0.02 20.06 10.87
N LEU A 171 -0.96 20.94 11.19
CA LEU A 171 -2.11 21.24 10.33
C LEU A 171 -1.67 21.77 8.96
N LEU A 172 -0.70 22.69 8.93
CA LEU A 172 -0.13 23.21 7.68
C LEU A 172 0.53 22.10 6.85
N LYS A 173 1.24 21.15 7.48
CA LYS A 173 1.81 19.98 6.78
C LYS A 173 0.71 19.10 6.18
N TYR A 174 -0.30 18.75 6.98
CA TYR A 174 -1.44 17.94 6.54
C TYR A 174 -2.22 18.59 5.39
N ALA A 175 -2.59 19.86 5.52
CA ALA A 175 -3.27 20.62 4.48
C ALA A 175 -2.44 20.75 3.19
N LYS A 176 -1.12 20.98 3.29
CA LYS A 176 -0.21 21.07 2.13
C LYS A 176 -0.14 19.76 1.36
N VAL A 177 0.09 18.64 2.03
CA VAL A 177 0.20 17.31 1.40
C VAL A 177 -1.13 16.91 0.77
N TYR A 178 -2.25 17.10 1.48
CA TYR A 178 -3.58 16.84 0.92
C TYR A 178 -3.86 17.68 -0.33
N LYS A 179 -3.66 19.00 -0.29
CA LYS A 179 -3.90 19.88 -1.45
C LYS A 179 -3.04 19.46 -2.65
N THR A 180 -1.79 19.09 -2.41
CA THR A 180 -0.85 18.63 -3.45
C THR A 180 -1.34 17.34 -4.11
N ILE A 181 -1.67 16.32 -3.32
CA ILE A 181 -2.09 15.02 -3.83
C ILE A 181 -3.49 15.09 -4.45
N ARG A 182 -4.45 15.77 -3.82
CA ARG A 182 -5.79 16.00 -4.38
C ARG A 182 -5.72 16.62 -5.78
N ARG A 183 -4.89 17.66 -5.95
CA ARG A 183 -4.68 18.33 -7.26
C ARG A 183 -4.05 17.40 -8.30
N ASN A 184 -3.08 16.58 -7.91
CA ASN A 184 -2.42 15.66 -8.83
C ASN A 184 -3.33 14.46 -9.20
N CYS A 185 -4.14 14.00 -8.25
CA CYS A 185 -4.95 12.77 -8.36
C CYS A 185 -6.32 12.97 -9.00
N ILE A 186 -7.10 14.01 -8.65
CA ILE A 186 -8.46 14.21 -9.20
C ILE A 186 -8.48 14.19 -10.75
N PRO A 187 -7.54 14.83 -11.47
CA PRO A 187 -7.50 14.76 -12.93
C PRO A 187 -7.00 13.40 -13.46
N ASN A 188 -6.16 12.70 -12.70
CA ASN A 188 -5.28 11.63 -13.19
C ASN A 188 -5.39 10.31 -12.41
N ILE A 189 -6.56 9.99 -11.85
CA ILE A 189 -6.78 8.83 -10.94
C ILE A 189 -6.21 7.52 -11.50
N LYS A 190 -6.28 7.32 -12.82
CA LYS A 190 -5.79 6.11 -13.51
C LYS A 190 -4.29 6.09 -13.85
N HIS A 191 -3.58 7.22 -13.73
CA HIS A 191 -2.15 7.32 -14.08
C HIS A 191 -1.21 7.05 -12.90
N TYR A 192 -1.69 7.25 -11.67
CA TYR A 192 -0.88 7.10 -10.46
C TYR A 192 -1.59 6.18 -9.48
N SER A 193 -1.05 4.97 -9.30
CA SER A 193 -1.59 3.93 -8.41
C SER A 193 -1.80 4.41 -6.97
N TYR A 194 -0.95 5.31 -6.46
CA TYR A 194 -1.09 5.89 -5.13
C TYR A 194 -2.33 6.78 -4.98
N CYS A 195 -2.93 7.25 -6.07
CA CYS A 195 -4.18 8.01 -6.02
C CYS A 195 -5.38 7.15 -5.59
N SER A 196 -5.36 5.85 -5.91
CA SER A 196 -6.36 4.92 -5.39
C SER A 196 -6.27 4.79 -3.87
N LEU A 197 -5.06 4.79 -3.31
CA LEU A 197 -4.84 4.77 -1.86
C LEU A 197 -5.35 6.05 -1.17
N PHE A 198 -5.06 7.22 -1.76
CA PHE A 198 -5.64 8.49 -1.33
C PHE A 198 -7.18 8.42 -1.30
N ILE A 199 -7.82 7.90 -2.35
CA ILE A 199 -9.27 7.74 -2.39
C ILE A 199 -9.76 6.78 -1.28
N THR A 200 -9.05 5.68 -0.99
CA THR A 200 -9.48 4.76 0.08
C THR A 200 -9.41 5.37 1.49
N PHE A 201 -8.39 6.20 1.79
CA PHE A 201 -8.28 6.87 3.10
C PHE A 201 -9.42 7.85 3.36
N PHE A 202 -9.90 8.55 2.32
CA PHE A 202 -10.94 9.58 2.46
C PHE A 202 -12.33 9.11 1.97
N ARG A 203 -12.51 7.82 1.68
CA ARG A 203 -13.72 7.24 1.04
C ARG A 203 -15.02 7.29 1.85
N ARG A 204 -14.96 7.73 3.12
CA ARG A 204 -16.12 7.68 4.05
C ARG A 204 -16.85 9.02 4.22
N ASN A 205 -16.20 10.17 3.99
CA ASN A 205 -16.81 11.47 4.24
C ASN A 205 -16.79 12.33 2.96
N ASN A 206 -17.98 12.68 2.46
CA ASN A 206 -18.13 13.61 1.32
C ASN A 206 -17.61 15.04 1.64
N TYR A 207 -17.47 15.38 2.92
CA TYR A 207 -17.12 16.72 3.41
C TYR A 207 -15.85 16.73 4.26
N PHE A 208 -14.78 16.14 3.74
CA PHE A 208 -13.45 16.49 4.22
C PHE A 208 -13.12 17.93 3.77
N LEU A 209 -13.57 18.93 4.55
CA LEU A 209 -13.10 20.33 4.58
C LEU A 209 -11.64 20.43 5.09
N ILE A 210 -10.85 19.39 4.80
CA ILE A 210 -9.47 19.18 5.17
C ILE A 210 -8.57 20.35 4.73
N SER A 211 -8.95 21.05 3.65
CA SER A 211 -8.24 22.21 3.14
C SER A 211 -8.34 23.46 4.01
N GLU A 212 -9.24 23.47 5.01
CA GLU A 212 -9.66 24.63 5.79
C GLU A 212 -9.27 24.53 7.26
N LEU A 213 -8.96 23.32 7.77
CA LEU A 213 -8.48 23.12 9.14
C LEU A 213 -7.23 23.96 9.40
N SER A 214 -7.42 25.00 10.20
CA SER A 214 -6.45 26.03 10.53
C SER A 214 -6.73 26.55 11.93
N CYS A 215 -5.73 27.14 12.56
CA CYS A 215 -5.82 27.60 13.93
C CYS A 215 -4.97 28.85 14.16
N THR A 216 -5.40 29.67 15.12
CA THR A 216 -4.73 30.92 15.51
C THR A 216 -3.73 30.64 16.64
N PRO A 217 -2.44 30.97 16.50
CA PRO A 217 -1.48 30.88 17.61
C PRO A 217 -1.94 31.69 18.81
N TRP A 218 -1.83 31.13 20.02
CA TRP A 218 -2.20 31.85 21.26
C TRP A 218 -1.38 33.13 21.49
N GLU A 219 -0.16 33.21 20.94
CA GLU A 219 0.69 34.42 20.90
C GLU A 219 -0.02 35.63 20.26
N ASN A 220 -0.99 35.40 19.37
CA ASN A 220 -1.79 36.47 18.78
C ASN A 220 -3.01 36.85 19.63
N LYS A 221 -3.41 36.06 20.64
CA LYS A 221 -4.64 36.31 21.41
C LYS A 221 -4.53 37.55 22.31
N SER A 222 -3.36 37.82 22.89
CA SER A 222 -3.08 39.08 23.62
C SER A 222 -3.36 40.30 22.75
N ASN A 223 -2.85 40.27 21.51
CA ASN A 223 -2.94 41.36 20.55
C ASN A 223 -4.39 41.60 20.07
N ILE A 224 -5.23 40.57 20.14
CA ILE A 224 -6.67 40.64 19.84
C ILE A 224 -7.44 41.22 21.06
N THR A 225 -7.09 40.81 22.29
CA THR A 225 -7.76 41.30 23.51
C THR A 225 -7.42 42.74 23.88
N GLU A 226 -6.24 43.25 23.53
CA GLU A 226 -5.84 44.65 23.81
C GLU A 226 -6.48 45.65 22.84
N ASN A 227 -6.81 45.25 21.61
CA ASN A 227 -7.45 46.10 20.59
C ASN A 227 -8.99 46.16 20.72
N GLY A 228 -9.53 45.93 21.92
CA GLY A 228 -10.97 45.98 22.23
C GLY A 228 -11.65 47.36 22.11
N LYS A 229 -11.07 48.31 21.38
CA LYS A 229 -11.69 49.57 20.96
C LYS A 229 -11.22 49.99 19.55
N GLY A 230 -11.97 49.56 18.54
CA GLY A 230 -12.09 50.30 17.28
C GLY A 230 -11.63 49.59 16.00
N THR A 231 -12.51 49.67 15.00
CA THR A 231 -12.27 49.41 13.56
C THR A 231 -11.90 48.00 13.10
N HIS A 232 -12.84 47.39 12.37
CA HIS A 232 -12.54 46.47 11.27
C HIS A 232 -11.42 47.04 10.40
N LYS A 233 -10.28 46.34 10.32
CA LYS A 233 -9.46 46.29 9.10
C LYS A 233 -8.47 45.13 9.10
N ASN A 234 -8.22 44.60 7.90
CA ASN A 234 -7.15 43.66 7.55
C ASN A 234 -7.37 42.19 7.96
N ILE A 235 -8.49 41.60 7.54
CA ILE A 235 -8.53 40.18 7.12
C ILE A 235 -8.96 40.15 5.64
N GLU A 236 -8.16 40.77 4.77
CA GLU A 236 -8.27 40.65 3.31
C GLU A 236 -7.00 40.00 2.77
N LEU A 237 -6.88 38.67 2.90
CA LEU A 237 -6.05 37.86 1.98
C LEU A 237 -6.35 36.34 2.00
N TYR A 238 -7.61 35.89 2.08
CA TYR A 238 -7.94 34.49 1.75
C TYR A 238 -9.31 34.24 1.07
N GLU A 239 -10.05 35.28 0.67
CA GLU A 239 -11.16 35.13 -0.28
C GLU A 239 -10.63 35.05 -1.73
N HIS A 240 -10.17 33.86 -2.15
CA HIS A 240 -10.20 33.41 -3.55
C HIS A 240 -9.77 31.94 -3.67
N MET A 241 -10.62 31.00 -3.25
CA MET A 241 -10.51 29.58 -3.62
C MET A 241 -11.85 28.82 -3.56
N VAL A 242 -12.96 29.48 -3.90
CA VAL A 242 -14.27 28.84 -4.11
C VAL A 242 -14.44 28.51 -5.59
N PHE A 243 -14.01 27.31 -5.98
CA PHE A 243 -14.26 26.60 -7.26
C PHE A 243 -13.68 25.18 -7.07
N ASP A 244 -14.32 24.05 -7.36
CA ASP A 244 -15.61 23.74 -7.98
C ASP A 244 -16.12 22.46 -7.28
N GLU A 245 -17.19 22.58 -6.50
CA GLU A 245 -17.69 21.48 -5.65
C GLU A 245 -18.61 20.53 -6.44
N GLN A 246 -19.32 21.05 -7.45
CA GLN A 246 -20.36 20.34 -8.19
C GLN A 246 -19.78 19.36 -9.23
N ASN A 247 -18.68 19.72 -9.91
CA ASN A 247 -17.99 18.77 -10.81
C ASN A 247 -17.30 17.61 -10.05
N LEU A 248 -17.02 17.78 -8.75
CA LEU A 248 -16.35 16.76 -7.94
C LEU A 248 -17.32 15.64 -7.54
N GLU A 249 -18.52 16.01 -7.10
CA GLU A 249 -19.60 15.08 -6.74
C GLU A 249 -19.99 14.19 -7.93
N TYR A 250 -20.08 14.77 -9.14
CA TYR A 250 -20.31 14.03 -10.39
C TYR A 250 -19.16 13.07 -10.77
N LYS A 251 -17.90 13.40 -10.47
CA LYS A 251 -16.77 12.50 -10.74
C LYS A 251 -16.64 11.37 -9.71
N ILE A 252 -16.91 11.65 -8.44
CA ILE A 252 -16.86 10.65 -7.37
C ILE A 252 -18.01 9.65 -7.54
N SER A 253 -19.24 10.11 -7.76
CA SER A 253 -20.41 9.23 -8.03
C SER A 253 -20.20 8.31 -9.25
N ASN A 254 -19.56 8.80 -10.32
CA ASN A 254 -19.21 7.98 -11.49
C ASN A 254 -18.04 6.98 -11.26
N ILE A 255 -17.32 7.06 -10.14
CA ILE A 255 -16.40 5.99 -9.71
C ILE A 255 -17.16 4.91 -8.93
N HIS A 256 -18.19 5.30 -8.17
CA HIS A 256 -19.02 4.36 -7.41
C HIS A 256 -19.86 3.41 -8.30
N SER A 257 -20.14 3.77 -9.56
CA SER A 257 -20.91 2.94 -10.51
C SER A 257 -20.10 1.88 -11.25
N ALA A 258 -18.77 1.84 -11.11
CA ALA A 258 -17.90 0.86 -11.77
C ALA A 258 -17.82 -0.50 -11.04
N SER A 259 -18.97 -1.03 -10.61
CA SER A 259 -19.11 -2.40 -10.10
C SER A 259 -20.51 -2.95 -10.42
N SER A 260 -20.55 -4.05 -11.18
CA SER A 260 -21.73 -4.82 -11.60
C SER A 260 -22.84 -4.10 -12.39
N SER A 261 -22.87 -4.40 -13.69
CA SER A 261 -24.07 -4.82 -14.42
C SER A 261 -25.30 -3.88 -14.49
N SER A 262 -25.33 -3.00 -15.48
CA SER A 262 -26.55 -2.73 -16.23
C SER A 262 -26.26 -2.58 -17.73
N MET A 263 -27.13 -3.16 -18.56
CA MET A 263 -26.98 -3.16 -20.01
C MET A 263 -27.49 -1.83 -20.59
N VAL A 264 -26.62 -1.09 -21.28
CA VAL A 264 -27.05 -0.06 -22.24
C VAL A 264 -26.37 -0.35 -23.57
N ALA A 265 -27.16 -0.84 -24.53
CA ALA A 265 -26.66 -1.19 -25.85
C ALA A 265 -26.54 0.06 -26.73
N ALA A 266 -25.31 0.40 -27.13
CA ALA A 266 -25.02 1.30 -28.24
C ALA A 266 -24.00 0.61 -29.19
N PRO A 267 -24.11 0.77 -30.52
CA PRO A 267 -23.58 -0.23 -31.46
C PRO A 267 -22.08 -0.09 -31.76
N ILE A 268 -21.24 -0.88 -31.09
CA ILE A 268 -19.83 -1.09 -31.48
C ILE A 268 -19.75 -2.10 -32.66
N ILE A 269 -20.23 -1.71 -33.83
CA ILE A 269 -20.16 -2.55 -35.05
C ILE A 269 -18.90 -2.25 -35.88
N ILE A 270 -18.33 -1.05 -35.78
CA ILE A 270 -17.18 -0.64 -36.59
C ILE A 270 -15.85 -1.26 -36.07
N GLY A 271 -15.70 -1.44 -34.76
CA GLY A 271 -14.47 -2.00 -34.17
C GLY A 271 -14.24 -3.49 -34.46
N ILE A 272 -15.31 -4.29 -34.56
CA ILE A 272 -15.22 -5.75 -34.69
C ILE A 272 -14.68 -6.16 -36.08
N ILE A 273 -15.03 -5.42 -37.13
CA ILE A 273 -14.56 -5.70 -38.51
C ILE A 273 -13.05 -5.49 -38.61
N VAL A 274 -12.53 -4.38 -38.05
CA VAL A 274 -11.10 -4.07 -38.06
C VAL A 274 -10.30 -5.09 -37.24
N PHE A 275 -10.79 -5.47 -36.06
CA PHE A 275 -10.12 -6.47 -35.22
C PHE A 275 -10.09 -7.86 -35.89
N SER A 276 -11.16 -8.24 -36.59
CA SER A 276 -11.24 -9.50 -37.34
C SER A 276 -10.21 -9.58 -38.48
N ILE A 277 -9.98 -8.49 -39.20
CA ILE A 277 -8.97 -8.42 -40.28
C ILE A 277 -7.55 -8.55 -39.71
N ILE A 278 -7.27 -7.94 -38.55
CA ILE A 278 -5.96 -8.02 -37.88
C ILE A 278 -5.69 -9.45 -37.41
N LEU A 279 -6.65 -10.13 -36.77
CA LEU A 279 -6.49 -11.53 -36.35
C LEU A 279 -6.25 -12.48 -37.54
N LEU A 280 -6.94 -12.27 -38.67
CA LEU A 280 -6.70 -13.03 -39.90
C LEU A 280 -5.29 -12.83 -40.50
N LYS A 281 -4.62 -11.72 -40.18
CA LYS A 281 -3.25 -11.41 -40.64
C LYS A 281 -2.16 -11.95 -39.70
N PHE A 282 -2.45 -12.14 -38.42
CA PHE A 282 -1.45 -12.48 -37.39
C PHE A 282 -1.64 -13.81 -36.66
N THR A 283 -2.76 -14.52 -36.81
CA THR A 283 -2.95 -15.85 -36.20
C THR A 283 -2.73 -16.99 -37.22
N PRO A 284 -1.98 -18.07 -36.90
CA PRO A 284 -1.68 -19.17 -37.83
C PRO A 284 -2.88 -20.09 -38.18
N VAL A 285 -4.12 -19.63 -38.00
CA VAL A 285 -5.36 -20.36 -38.30
C VAL A 285 -5.44 -20.77 -39.78
N ARG A 286 -4.84 -19.97 -40.69
CA ARG A 286 -4.79 -20.26 -42.13
C ARG A 286 -4.09 -21.60 -42.45
N TYR A 287 -3.13 -22.01 -41.63
CA TYR A 287 -2.46 -23.32 -41.74
C TYR A 287 -3.37 -24.47 -41.26
N LEU A 288 -4.07 -24.29 -40.15
CA LEU A 288 -5.02 -25.28 -39.60
C LEU A 288 -6.25 -25.48 -40.50
N LEU A 289 -6.78 -24.41 -41.10
CA LEU A 289 -7.85 -24.50 -42.11
C LEU A 289 -7.38 -25.27 -43.36
N LYS A 290 -6.16 -25.03 -43.84
CA LYS A 290 -5.60 -25.76 -44.99
C LYS A 290 -5.45 -27.26 -44.69
N LYS A 291 -5.10 -27.63 -43.45
CA LYS A 291 -5.02 -29.02 -42.98
C LYS A 291 -6.39 -29.71 -42.83
N LYS A 292 -7.48 -28.97 -42.58
CA LYS A 292 -8.85 -29.53 -42.56
C LYS A 292 -9.51 -29.61 -43.94
N LEU A 293 -9.14 -28.75 -44.88
CA LEU A 293 -9.78 -28.67 -46.20
C LEU A 293 -9.11 -29.54 -47.28
N LEU A 294 -7.78 -29.75 -47.23
CA LEU A 294 -7.13 -30.75 -48.09
C LEU A 294 -7.07 -32.09 -47.35
N GLY A 295 -8.02 -32.96 -47.68
CA GLY A 295 -8.11 -34.32 -47.16
C GLY A 295 -6.89 -35.19 -47.46
N ASN A 296 -6.75 -36.25 -46.66
CA ASN A 296 -5.63 -37.18 -46.62
C ASN A 296 -5.08 -37.60 -48.01
N SER A 297 -3.88 -37.13 -48.37
CA SER A 297 -3.06 -37.81 -49.38
C SER A 297 -2.19 -38.88 -48.71
N LYS A 298 -2.29 -40.12 -49.19
CA LYS A 298 -1.53 -41.27 -48.67
C LYS A 298 -0.15 -41.35 -49.33
N ARG A 299 0.88 -41.47 -48.48
CA ARG A 299 2.06 -42.37 -48.61
C ARG A 299 2.88 -42.34 -49.92
N THR A 300 4.14 -41.95 -49.77
CA THR A 300 5.29 -42.60 -50.43
C THR A 300 6.51 -42.61 -49.50
N ARG A 301 7.30 -43.70 -49.53
CA ARG A 301 8.63 -43.79 -48.91
C ARG A 301 9.68 -43.74 -50.02
N ASN A 302 10.83 -43.12 -49.76
CA ASN A 302 12.16 -43.33 -50.38
C ASN A 302 13.17 -42.82 -49.31
N ILE A 303 14.21 -43.50 -48.78
CA ILE A 303 15.23 -44.47 -49.26
C ILE A 303 16.47 -43.78 -49.90
N ILE A 304 17.65 -43.93 -49.25
CA ILE A 304 19.06 -43.72 -49.73
C ILE A 304 19.43 -42.22 -49.97
N MET A 305 20.59 -41.61 -49.63
CA MET A 305 21.93 -41.95 -49.05
C MET A 305 22.46 -40.68 -48.27
N GLY A 306 23.56 -40.58 -47.50
CA GLY A 306 24.58 -41.50 -46.94
C GLY A 306 26.02 -40.91 -46.99
N LYS A 307 26.89 -41.20 -45.98
CA LYS A 307 28.27 -40.67 -45.70
C LYS A 307 28.35 -39.22 -45.16
N ASN A 308 29.30 -38.77 -44.34
CA ASN A 308 30.44 -39.29 -43.52
C ASN A 308 30.84 -38.10 -42.58
N ILE A 309 31.40 -38.17 -41.36
CA ILE A 309 32.67 -38.78 -40.89
C ILE A 309 32.79 -38.59 -39.34
N ILE A 310 33.24 -39.65 -38.64
CA ILE A 310 34.19 -39.72 -37.49
C ILE A 310 34.23 -38.60 -36.42
N GLU A 311 34.04 -38.98 -35.14
CA GLU A 311 35.10 -38.93 -34.12
C GLU A 311 34.84 -39.89 -32.94
N ASP A 312 35.92 -40.37 -32.31
CA ASP A 312 35.98 -41.50 -31.36
C ASP A 312 35.50 -41.16 -29.95
N TYR A 313 34.87 -42.13 -29.27
CA TYR A 313 35.31 -42.52 -27.93
C TYR A 313 34.83 -43.94 -27.58
N SER A 314 35.71 -44.73 -26.97
CA SER A 314 35.50 -46.16 -26.70
C SER A 314 35.32 -46.44 -25.20
N ILE A 315 34.32 -47.26 -24.87
CA ILE A 315 34.33 -48.14 -23.68
C ILE A 315 33.69 -49.46 -24.10
N HIS A 316 34.47 -50.56 -24.01
CA HIS A 316 33.93 -51.92 -24.06
C HIS A 316 33.58 -52.35 -22.63
N GLU A 317 32.38 -52.91 -22.46
CA GLU A 317 32.16 -53.97 -21.46
C GLU A 317 31.01 -54.86 -21.94
N ASP A 318 31.35 -55.90 -22.68
CA ASP A 318 30.45 -57.01 -22.98
C ASP A 318 30.47 -57.98 -21.79
N ILE A 319 29.29 -58.46 -21.35
CA ILE A 319 29.05 -59.89 -21.13
C ILE A 319 27.54 -60.20 -21.14
N GLU A 320 27.24 -61.31 -21.78
CA GLU A 320 25.95 -61.79 -22.24
C GLU A 320 24.88 -62.15 -21.18
N SER A 321 23.65 -61.72 -21.51
CA SER A 321 22.47 -62.58 -21.68
C SER A 321 21.48 -62.90 -20.53
N SER A 322 20.23 -62.55 -20.82
CA SER A 322 19.06 -63.45 -20.87
C SER A 322 18.64 -64.25 -19.62
N LYS A 323 17.57 -63.78 -18.94
CA LYS A 323 16.21 -64.38 -19.10
C LYS A 323 15.09 -63.65 -18.34
N ARG A 324 14.05 -63.33 -19.13
CA ARG A 324 12.59 -63.42 -18.86
C ARG A 324 11.99 -62.95 -17.52
N PHE A 325 11.01 -62.05 -17.68
CA PHE A 325 9.87 -61.80 -16.79
C PHE A 325 9.30 -63.04 -16.08
N ASN A 326 8.83 -62.82 -14.84
CA ASN A 326 7.42 -63.03 -14.51
C ASN A 326 6.98 -62.15 -13.33
N VAL A 327 5.75 -61.66 -13.39
CA VAL A 327 5.07 -60.88 -12.33
C VAL A 327 4.04 -61.78 -11.67
N THR A 328 3.98 -61.77 -10.34
CA THR A 328 2.82 -62.28 -9.58
C THR A 328 2.52 -61.33 -8.42
N ASN A 329 1.41 -60.60 -8.52
CA ASN A 329 0.78 -59.98 -7.36
C ASN A 329 0.11 -61.07 -6.51
N SER A 330 0.08 -60.88 -5.20
CA SER A 330 -0.89 -61.52 -4.32
C SER A 330 -1.60 -60.43 -3.51
N ASN A 331 -2.92 -60.35 -3.66
CA ASN A 331 -3.77 -59.52 -2.80
C ASN A 331 -4.11 -60.31 -1.52
N ILE A 332 -4.19 -59.58 -0.40
CA ILE A 332 -5.12 -59.85 0.71
C ILE A 332 -5.78 -58.50 1.02
#